data_AF-A0A349JXS7-F1
#
_entry.id   AF-A0A349JXS7-F1
#
_cell.length_a   1.000
_cell.length_b   1.000
_cell.length_c   1.000
_cell.angle_alpha   90.00
_cell.angle_beta   90.00
_cell.angle_gamma   90.00
#
_symmetry.space_group_name_H-M   'P 1'
#
loop_
_entity.id
_entity.type
_entity.pdbx_description
1 polymer ?
#
loop_
_entity_poly.entity_id
_entity_poly.type
_entity_poly.pdbx_seq_one_letter_code
_entity_poly.pdbx_strand_id
1 'polypeptide(L)'
;MMDDIFRFLKGFAMGAANVIPGVSGGTIAFITGIFERLIEAIKKFDGTTARLLFRLRVGEAWKRVDGRFLGALGIGVVVSIVTMARILEWGFEHHPVMVWAFFFGLIAASLPAVGKLINHWGAGSAIAILVGTGIALSMAFMTPVSGSSNVFYLLLCGVVAMCSM
;
A
#
# COMPACT_ATOMS: atom_id res chain seq x y z
N MET A 1 14.52 12.43 20.15
CA MET A 1 14.25 13.31 18.99
C MET A 1 14.74 12.69 17.69
N MET A 2 16.02 12.27 17.60
CA MET A 2 16.53 11.53 16.44
C MET A 2 15.75 10.23 16.16
N ASP A 3 15.39 9.46 17.20
CA ASP A 3 14.60 8.23 17.01
C ASP A 3 13.24 8.46 16.36
N ASP A 4 12.58 9.59 16.67
CA ASP A 4 11.27 9.90 16.09
C ASP A 4 11.40 10.35 14.63
N ILE A 5 12.49 11.05 14.29
CA ILE A 5 12.82 11.39 12.91
C ILE A 5 13.09 10.12 12.10
N PHE A 6 13.85 9.16 12.63
CA PHE A 6 14.08 7.89 11.95
C PHE A 6 12.79 7.09 11.77
N ARG A 7 11.90 7.07 12.77
CA ARG A 7 10.57 6.43 12.65
C ARG A 7 9.73 7.11 11.59
N PHE A 8 9.73 8.44 11.56
CA PHE A 8 9.05 9.22 10.54
C PHE A 8 9.59 8.90 9.13
N LEU A 9 10.92 8.88 8.94
CA LEU A 9 11.54 8.56 7.65
C LEU A 9 11.24 7.12 7.20
N LYS A 10 11.23 6.16 8.11
CA LYS A 10 10.79 4.79 7.81
C LYS A 10 9.33 4.75 7.40
N GLY A 11 8.48 5.51 8.09
CA GLY A 11 7.06 5.66 7.73
C GLY A 11 6.89 6.31 6.37
N PHE A 12 7.70 7.33 6.06
CA PHE A 12 7.72 7.98 4.76
C PHE A 12 8.11 6.98 3.66
N ALA A 13 9.19 6.22 3.85
CA ALA A 13 9.62 5.18 2.90
C ALA A 13 8.54 4.10 2.70
N MET A 14 7.84 3.69 3.76
CA MET A 14 6.70 2.78 3.66
C MET A 14 5.54 3.37 2.85
N GLY A 15 5.21 4.64 3.09
CA GLY A 15 4.16 5.35 2.34
C GLY A 15 4.52 5.48 0.86
N ALA A 16 5.77 5.83 0.54
CA ALA A 16 6.27 5.93 -0.83
C ALA A 16 6.20 4.58 -1.55
N ALA A 17 6.59 3.50 -0.87
CA ALA A 17 6.47 2.14 -1.41
C ALA A 17 5.02 1.79 -1.76
N ASN A 18 4.05 2.13 -0.90
CA ASN A 18 2.64 1.83 -1.17
C ASN A 18 2.03 2.64 -2.32
N VAL A 19 2.64 3.75 -2.73
CA VAL A 19 2.20 4.53 -3.90
C VAL A 19 2.77 3.97 -5.21
N ILE A 20 3.92 3.29 -5.16
CA ILE A 20 4.61 2.75 -6.33
C ILE A 20 4.16 1.30 -6.57
N PRO A 21 3.64 0.95 -7.77
CA PRO A 21 3.19 -0.40 -8.07
C PRO A 21 4.35 -1.39 -8.01
N GLY A 22 4.09 -2.56 -7.40
CA GLY A 22 5.07 -3.63 -7.26
C GLY A 22 6.02 -3.48 -6.08
N VAL A 23 5.89 -2.44 -5.24
CA VAL A 23 6.67 -2.27 -4.02
C VAL A 23 5.76 -2.39 -2.79
N SER A 24 6.11 -3.25 -1.83
CA SER A 24 5.33 -3.43 -0.60
C SER A 24 5.90 -2.62 0.55
N GLY A 25 5.08 -1.79 1.19
CA GLY A 25 5.44 -1.11 2.44
C GLY A 25 5.76 -2.08 3.57
N GLY A 26 5.19 -3.29 3.56
CA GLY A 26 5.55 -4.37 4.49
C GLY A 26 6.99 -4.85 4.31
N THR A 27 7.46 -4.96 3.07
CA THR A 27 8.86 -5.28 2.75
C THR A 27 9.80 -4.17 3.22
N ILE A 28 9.44 -2.90 3.04
CA ILE A 28 10.22 -1.77 3.59
C ILE A 28 10.28 -1.84 5.12
N ALA A 29 9.16 -2.11 5.79
CA ALA A 29 9.13 -2.28 7.24
C ALA A 29 10.03 -3.43 7.71
N PHE A 30 10.09 -4.52 6.95
CA PHE A 30 10.94 -5.68 7.23
C PHE A 30 12.42 -5.34 7.07
N ILE A 31 12.82 -4.80 5.91
CA ILE A 31 14.21 -4.43 5.62
C ILE A 31 14.71 -3.35 6.59
N THR A 32 13.85 -2.43 7.01
CA THR A 32 14.20 -1.37 7.98
C THR A 32 14.12 -1.81 9.45
N GLY A 33 13.79 -3.08 9.71
CA GLY A 33 13.79 -3.70 11.04
C GLY A 33 12.68 -3.24 11.98
N ILE A 34 11.58 -2.68 11.45
CA ILE A 34 10.45 -2.20 12.27
C ILE A 34 9.20 -3.07 12.15
N PHE A 35 9.22 -4.08 11.30
CA PHE A 35 8.07 -4.93 11.00
C PHE A 35 7.49 -5.61 12.24
N GLU A 36 8.31 -6.30 13.02
CA GLU A 36 7.84 -7.01 14.22
C GLU A 36 7.22 -6.03 15.24
N ARG A 37 7.91 -4.92 15.51
CA ARG A 37 7.43 -3.88 16.41
C ARG A 37 6.09 -3.28 15.94
N LEU A 38 5.93 -3.09 14.63
CA LEU A 38 4.67 -2.61 14.05
C LEU A 38 3.54 -3.62 14.28
N ILE A 39 3.78 -4.90 13.99
CA ILE A 39 2.78 -5.95 14.20
C ILE A 39 2.42 -6.08 15.68
N GLU A 40 3.39 -6.03 16.60
CA GLU A 40 3.13 -6.06 18.04
C GLU A 40 2.33 -4.84 18.51
N ALA A 41 2.68 -3.65 18.03
CA ALA A 41 1.95 -2.42 18.35
C ALA A 41 0.49 -2.50 17.88
N ILE A 42 0.25 -3.02 16.67
CA ILE A 42 -1.09 -3.24 16.12
C ILE A 42 -1.85 -4.31 16.91
N LYS A 43 -1.22 -5.44 17.25
CA LYS A 43 -1.84 -6.52 18.05
C LYS A 43 -2.36 -6.04 19.41
N LYS A 44 -1.76 -4.99 19.98
CA LYS A 44 -2.21 -4.38 21.24
C LYS A 44 -3.48 -3.54 21.07
N PHE A 45 -4.03 -3.36 19.88
CA PHE A 45 -5.41 -2.87 19.69
C PHE A 45 -6.42 -4.01 19.92
N ASP A 46 -6.52 -4.46 21.17
CA ASP A 46 -7.46 -5.47 21.61
C ASP A 46 -8.58 -4.88 22.50
N GLY A 47 -9.45 -5.75 23.02
CA GLY A 47 -10.54 -5.36 23.93
C GLY A 47 -10.09 -4.62 25.20
N THR A 48 -8.83 -4.79 25.63
CA THR A 48 -8.27 -4.06 26.77
C THR A 48 -7.97 -2.61 26.39
N THR A 49 -7.39 -2.36 25.21
CA THR A 49 -7.20 -1.00 24.69
C THR A 49 -8.54 -0.32 24.46
N ALA A 50 -9.52 -1.04 23.92
CA ALA A 50 -10.88 -0.52 23.76
C ALA A 50 -11.49 -0.12 25.11
N ARG A 51 -11.39 -0.97 26.15
CA ARG A 51 -11.88 -0.66 27.50
C ARG A 51 -11.18 0.54 28.13
N LEU A 52 -9.86 0.71 27.90
CA LEU A 52 -9.12 1.88 28.36
C LEU A 52 -9.60 3.16 27.66
N LEU A 53 -9.88 3.10 26.36
CA LEU A 53 -10.44 4.21 25.59
C LEU A 53 -11.85 4.58 26.08
N PHE A 54 -12.73 3.60 26.29
CA PHE A 54 -14.09 3.83 26.84
C PHE A 54 -14.08 4.42 28.25
N ARG A 55 -13.02 4.18 29.03
CA ARG A 55 -12.81 4.77 30.36
C ARG A 55 -12.08 6.11 30.32
N LEU A 56 -11.90 6.70 29.13
CA LEU A 56 -11.17 7.96 28.91
C LEU A 56 -9.70 7.93 29.37
N ARG A 57 -9.10 6.75 29.55
CA ARG A 57 -7.67 6.58 29.92
C ARG A 57 -6.78 6.56 28.67
N VAL A 58 -6.89 7.62 27.87
CA VAL A 58 -6.23 7.72 26.56
C VAL A 58 -4.71 7.62 26.66
N GLY A 59 -4.09 8.21 27.70
CA GLY A 59 -2.64 8.14 27.89
C GLY A 59 -2.11 6.73 28.15
N GLU A 60 -2.88 5.88 28.83
CA GLU A 60 -2.51 4.48 29.07
C GLU A 60 -2.72 3.63 27.84
N ALA A 61 -3.82 3.84 27.11
CA ALA A 61 -4.04 3.23 25.81
C ALA A 61 -2.90 3.58 24.83
N TRP A 62 -2.50 4.86 24.78
CA TRP A 62 -1.41 5.36 23.94
C TRP A 62 -0.07 4.72 24.26
N LYS A 63 0.28 4.60 25.54
CA LYS A 63 1.51 3.91 25.95
C LYS A 63 1.45 2.42 25.63
N ARG A 64 0.29 1.79 25.82
CA ARG A 64 0.11 0.35 25.58
C ARG A 64 0.38 -0.01 24.12
N VAL A 65 -0.20 0.73 23.18
CA VAL A 65 -0.05 0.44 21.73
C VAL A 65 1.25 0.97 21.13
N ASP A 66 2.20 1.45 21.94
CA ASP A 66 3.40 2.15 21.46
C ASP A 66 3.03 3.33 20.53
N GLY A 67 2.08 4.15 20.99
CA GLY A 67 1.48 5.22 20.20
C GLY A 67 2.48 6.26 19.70
N ARG A 68 3.60 6.48 20.41
CA ARG A 68 4.67 7.37 19.91
C ARG A 68 5.34 6.81 18.65
N PHE A 69 5.59 5.50 18.61
CA PHE A 69 6.10 4.84 17.42
C PHE A 69 5.08 4.86 16.28
N LEU A 70 3.84 4.43 16.56
CA LEU A 70 2.77 4.41 15.56
C LEU A 70 2.44 5.81 15.03
N GLY A 71 2.45 6.82 15.89
CA GLY A 71 2.20 8.21 15.53
C GLY A 71 3.29 8.74 14.61
N ALA A 72 4.56 8.61 14.98
CA ALA A 72 5.66 9.07 14.12
C ALA A 72 5.69 8.34 12.77
N LEU A 73 5.50 7.02 12.78
CA LEU A 73 5.45 6.19 11.57
C LEU A 73 4.25 6.57 10.69
N GLY A 74 3.06 6.68 11.28
CA GLY A 74 1.81 6.99 10.59
C GLY A 74 1.82 8.40 9.99
N ILE A 75 2.35 9.39 10.71
CA ILE A 75 2.55 10.73 10.17
C ILE A 75 3.51 10.67 8.96
N GLY A 76 4.59 9.89 9.04
CA GLY A 76 5.48 9.65 7.89
C GLY A 76 4.76 9.07 6.68
N VAL A 77 3.93 8.04 6.88
CA VAL A 77 3.13 7.40 5.82
C VAL A 77 2.18 8.42 5.19
N VAL A 78 1.40 9.14 6.00
CA VAL A 78 0.42 10.13 5.50
C VAL A 78 1.12 11.24 4.73
N VAL A 79 2.19 11.82 5.28
CA VAL A 79 2.97 12.87 4.60
C VAL A 79 3.53 12.34 3.28
N SER A 80 4.03 11.11 3.25
CA SER A 80 4.53 10.51 2.01
C SER A 80 3.43 10.32 0.98
N ILE A 81 2.26 9.82 1.35
CA ILE A 81 1.16 9.59 0.40
C ILE A 81 0.71 10.92 -0.19
N VAL A 82 0.48 11.94 0.64
CA VAL A 82 0.06 13.27 0.16
C VAL A 82 1.14 13.89 -0.74
N THR A 83 2.39 13.86 -0.32
CA THR A 83 3.49 14.45 -1.10
C THR A 83 3.70 13.71 -2.41
N MET A 84 3.70 12.38 -2.40
CA MET A 84 3.87 11.57 -3.60
C MET A 84 2.70 11.71 -4.56
N ALA A 85 1.46 11.80 -4.06
CA ALA A 85 0.29 12.08 -4.88
C ALA A 85 0.44 13.40 -5.64
N ARG A 86 0.92 14.47 -4.99
CA ARG A 86 1.18 15.76 -5.64
C ARG A 86 2.31 15.71 -6.66
N ILE A 87 3.39 15.00 -6.35
CA ILE A 87 4.51 14.81 -7.29
C ILE A 87 4.04 14.04 -8.53
N LEU A 88 3.24 12.99 -8.35
CA LEU A 88 2.70 12.21 -9.45
C LEU A 88 1.70 13.00 -10.28
N GLU A 89 0.79 13.75 -9.62
CA GLU A 89 -0.15 14.67 -10.28
C GLU A 89 0.62 15.66 -11.18
N TRP A 90 1.62 16.33 -10.64
CA TRP A 90 2.50 17.23 -11.40
C TRP A 90 3.23 16.50 -12.54
N GLY A 91 3.73 15.29 -12.29
CA GLY A 91 4.43 14.46 -13.28
C GLY A 91 3.53 14.02 -14.42
N PHE A 92 2.27 13.67 -14.14
CA PHE A 92 1.29 13.34 -15.18
C PHE A 92 0.90 14.56 -16.02
N GLU A 93 0.85 15.76 -15.43
CA GLU A 93 0.57 17.00 -16.15
C GLU A 93 1.73 17.46 -17.04
N HIS A 94 2.97 17.40 -16.54
CA HIS A 94 4.13 18.01 -17.22
C HIS A 94 4.98 17.00 -18.00
N HIS A 95 5.05 15.75 -17.52
CA HIS A 95 5.92 14.71 -18.08
C HIS A 95 5.22 13.33 -18.18
N PRO A 96 4.01 13.23 -18.76
CA PRO A 96 3.22 12.01 -18.75
C PRO A 96 3.98 10.82 -19.32
N VAL A 97 4.67 10.99 -20.46
CA VAL A 97 5.41 9.90 -21.12
C VAL A 97 6.49 9.31 -20.21
N MET A 98 7.19 10.13 -19.41
CA MET A 98 8.23 9.63 -18.50
C MET A 98 7.62 8.86 -17.34
N VAL A 99 6.50 9.35 -16.78
CA VAL A 99 5.80 8.68 -15.68
C VAL A 99 5.24 7.33 -16.15
N TRP A 100 4.61 7.29 -17.34
CA TRP A 100 4.14 6.05 -17.95
C TRP A 100 5.30 5.08 -18.21
N ALA A 101 6.41 5.54 -18.80
CA ALA A 101 7.57 4.70 -19.06
C ALA A 101 8.19 4.15 -17.77
N PHE A 102 8.23 4.95 -16.70
CA PHE A 102 8.72 4.52 -15.39
C PHE A 102 7.87 3.39 -14.81
N PHE A 103 6.55 3.56 -14.71
CA PHE A 103 5.66 2.52 -14.19
C PHE A 103 5.61 1.28 -15.07
N PHE A 104 5.57 1.46 -16.39
CA PHE A 104 5.65 0.35 -17.33
C PHE A 104 6.97 -0.42 -17.16
N GLY A 105 8.09 0.29 -17.01
CA GLY A 105 9.39 -0.30 -16.74
C GLY A 105 9.43 -1.12 -15.44
N LEU A 106 8.82 -0.62 -14.35
CA LEU A 106 8.70 -1.36 -13.09
C LEU A 106 7.88 -2.65 -13.25
N ILE A 107 6.73 -2.58 -13.93
CA ILE A 107 5.90 -3.75 -14.22
C ILE A 107 6.67 -4.75 -15.07
N ALA A 108 7.29 -4.30 -16.17
CA ALA A 108 8.09 -5.14 -17.05
C ALA A 108 9.25 -5.81 -16.30
N ALA A 109 9.93 -5.10 -15.41
CA ALA A 109 11.01 -5.64 -14.58
C ALA A 109 10.55 -6.73 -13.60
N SER A 110 9.26 -6.74 -13.21
CA SER A 110 8.67 -7.78 -12.35
C SER A 110 8.29 -9.06 -13.12
N LEU A 111 8.07 -9.00 -14.44
CA LEU A 111 7.67 -10.16 -15.25
C LEU A 111 8.65 -11.35 -15.16
N PRO A 112 9.98 -11.17 -15.22
CA PRO A 112 10.91 -12.29 -15.07
C PRO A 112 10.85 -12.93 -13.68
N ALA A 113 10.61 -12.14 -12.63
CA ALA A 113 10.49 -12.66 -11.26
C ALA A 113 9.24 -13.54 -11.14
N VAL A 114 8.10 -13.10 -11.68
CA VAL A 114 6.87 -13.89 -11.73
C VAL A 114 7.02 -15.11 -12.63
N GLY A 115 7.64 -14.97 -13.80
CA GLY A 115 7.86 -16.07 -14.74
C GLY A 115 8.71 -17.21 -14.15
N LYS A 116 9.65 -16.90 -13.25
CA LYS A 116 10.45 -17.90 -12.52
C LYS A 116 9.64 -18.72 -11.51
N LEU A 117 8.46 -18.25 -11.10
CA LEU A 117 7.55 -19.00 -10.22
C LEU A 117 6.77 -20.09 -10.99
N ILE A 118 6.82 -20.07 -12.33
CA ILE A 118 6.14 -21.05 -13.18
C ILE A 118 7.06 -22.26 -13.39
N ASN A 119 6.78 -23.35 -12.67
CA ASN A 119 7.59 -24.58 -12.72
C ASN A 119 7.57 -25.28 -14.09
N HIS A 120 6.45 -25.22 -14.82
CA HIS A 120 6.29 -25.87 -16.12
C HIS A 120 5.62 -24.94 -17.13
N TRP A 121 6.31 -24.67 -18.22
CA TRP A 121 5.76 -23.97 -19.38
C TRP A 121 5.11 -24.99 -20.31
N GLY A 122 3.79 -24.99 -20.35
CA GLY A 122 3.01 -25.87 -21.22
C GLY A 122 1.78 -25.17 -21.78
N ALA A 123 0.92 -25.94 -22.46
CA ALA A 123 -0.30 -25.42 -23.07
C ALA A 123 -1.22 -24.73 -22.04
N GLY A 124 -1.32 -25.26 -20.82
CA GLY A 124 -2.10 -24.65 -19.74
C GLY A 124 -1.62 -23.25 -19.37
N SER A 125 -0.31 -23.06 -19.20
CA SER A 125 0.31 -21.77 -18.88
C SER A 125 0.11 -20.77 -20.03
N ALA A 126 0.23 -21.21 -21.28
CA ALA A 126 -0.01 -20.37 -22.45
C ALA A 126 -1.47 -19.93 -22.56
N ILE A 127 -2.42 -20.84 -22.33
CA ILE A 127 -3.86 -20.53 -22.30
C ILE A 127 -4.16 -19.54 -21.17
N ALA A 128 -3.61 -19.73 -19.98
CA ALA A 128 -3.79 -18.82 -18.86
C ALA A 128 -3.26 -17.41 -19.15
N ILE A 129 -2.09 -17.29 -19.78
CA ILE A 129 -1.53 -16.00 -20.23
C ILE A 129 -2.45 -15.34 -21.26
N LEU A 130 -2.92 -16.08 -22.26
CA LEU A 130 -3.82 -15.57 -23.29
C LEU A 130 -5.15 -15.09 -22.69
N VAL A 131 -5.76 -15.89 -21.82
CA VAL A 131 -7.02 -15.55 -21.14
C VAL A 131 -6.83 -14.34 -20.23
N GLY A 132 -5.77 -14.33 -19.42
CA GLY A 132 -5.47 -13.20 -18.52
C GLY A 132 -5.19 -11.91 -19.29
N THR A 133 -4.44 -11.98 -20.39
CA THR A 133 -4.19 -10.84 -21.28
C THR A 133 -5.49 -10.36 -21.92
N GLY A 134 -6.35 -11.28 -22.36
CA GLY A 134 -7.66 -10.96 -22.92
C GLY A 134 -8.57 -10.24 -21.92
N ILE A 135 -8.60 -10.68 -20.65
CA ILE A 135 -9.32 -10.01 -19.57
C ILE A 135 -8.74 -8.62 -19.30
N ALA A 136 -7.41 -8.49 -19.23
CA ALA A 136 -6.79 -7.19 -18.99
C ALA A 136 -7.07 -6.19 -20.13
N LEU A 137 -7.02 -6.65 -21.39
CA LEU A 137 -7.34 -5.83 -22.55
C LEU A 137 -8.82 -5.44 -22.58
N SER A 138 -9.74 -6.37 -22.26
CA SER A 138 -11.17 -6.04 -22.22
C SER A 138 -11.44 -4.95 -21.18
N MET A 139 -10.84 -5.03 -20.00
CA MET A 139 -10.94 -4.00 -18.97
C MET A 139 -10.39 -2.64 -19.45
N ALA A 140 -9.32 -2.62 -20.23
CA ALA A 140 -8.75 -1.38 -20.77
C ALA A 140 -9.68 -0.63 -21.73
N PHE A 141 -10.57 -1.34 -22.42
CA PHE A 141 -11.54 -0.76 -23.36
C PHE A 141 -12.93 -0.54 -22.74
N MET A 142 -13.17 -0.97 -21.49
CA MET A 142 -14.42 -0.71 -20.79
C MET A 142 -14.50 0.76 -20.36
N THR A 143 -15.60 1.43 -20.69
CA THR A 143 -15.88 2.78 -20.18
C THR A 143 -16.09 2.72 -18.66
N PRO A 144 -15.48 3.62 -17.87
CA PRO A 144 -15.70 3.68 -16.44
C PRO A 144 -17.19 3.82 -16.15
N VAL A 145 -17.77 2.84 -15.44
CA VAL A 145 -19.15 2.91 -14.99
C VAL A 145 -19.24 4.08 -14.01
N SER A 146 -20.23 4.95 -14.19
CA SER A 146 -20.49 6.07 -13.29
C SER A 146 -20.66 5.55 -11.86
N GLY A 147 -19.66 5.78 -11.01
CA GLY A 147 -19.68 5.40 -9.61
C GLY A 147 -20.77 6.17 -8.86
N SER A 148 -21.34 5.55 -7.83
CA SER A 148 -22.24 6.27 -6.92
C SER A 148 -21.45 6.94 -5.81
N SER A 149 -21.88 8.13 -5.37
CA SER A 149 -21.34 8.80 -4.18
C SER A 149 -21.85 8.20 -2.86
N ASN A 150 -22.58 7.07 -2.91
CA ASN A 150 -23.10 6.42 -1.73
C ASN A 150 -21.95 5.89 -0.87
N VAL A 151 -21.95 6.25 0.43
CA VAL A 151 -20.91 5.83 1.38
C VAL A 151 -20.76 4.31 1.43
N PHE A 152 -21.86 3.55 1.34
CA PHE A 152 -21.81 2.08 1.35
C PHE A 152 -21.12 1.51 0.12
N TYR A 153 -21.37 2.12 -1.06
CA TYR A 153 -20.67 1.76 -2.29
C TYR A 153 -19.17 2.05 -2.18
N LEU A 154 -18.79 3.25 -1.71
CA LEU A 154 -17.38 3.61 -1.50
C LEU A 154 -16.68 2.70 -0.49
N LEU A 155 -17.37 2.32 0.58
CA LEU A 155 -16.83 1.44 1.62
C LEU A 155 -16.61 0.03 1.08
N LEU A 156 -17.56 -0.53 0.32
CA LEU A 156 -17.39 -1.81 -0.36
C LEU A 156 -16.23 -1.79 -1.36
N CYS A 157 -16.13 -0.75 -2.19
CA CYS A 157 -15.00 -0.57 -3.10
C CYS A 157 -13.66 -0.53 -2.34
N GLY A 158 -13.62 0.17 -1.20
CA GLY A 158 -12.43 0.21 -0.34
C GLY A 158 -12.05 -1.15 0.22
N VAL A 159 -13.02 -1.95 0.68
CA VAL A 159 -12.77 -3.32 1.18
C VAL A 159 -12.22 -4.21 0.07
N VAL A 160 -12.85 -4.19 -1.12
CA VAL A 160 -12.38 -4.98 -2.28
C VAL A 160 -10.98 -4.55 -2.70
N ALA A 161 -10.70 -3.25 -2.75
CA ALA A 161 -9.37 -2.73 -3.07
C ALA A 161 -8.31 -3.17 -2.05
N MET A 162 -8.63 -3.15 -0.75
CA MET A 162 -7.73 -3.61 0.31
C MET A 162 -7.46 -5.11 0.24
N CYS A 163 -8.44 -5.93 -0.16
CA CYS A 163 -8.24 -7.37 -0.34
C CYS A 163 -7.41 -7.72 -1.59
N SER A 164 -7.26 -6.79 -2.52
CA SER A 164 -6.48 -6.97 -3.75
C SER A 164 -4.98 -6.69 -3.57
N MET A 165 -4.57 -6.06 -2.47
CA MET A 165 -3.18 -5.70 -2.16
C MET A 165 -2.58 -6.65 -1.13
#